data_AF-A0A350C9E7-F1
#
_entry.id   AF-A0A350C9E7-F1
#
_cell.length_a   1.000
_cell.length_b   1.000
_cell.length_c   1.000
_cell.angle_alpha   90.00
_cell.angle_beta   90.00
_cell.angle_gamma   90.00
#
_symmetry.space_group_name_H-M   'P 1'
#
loop_
_entity.id
_entity.type
_entity.pdbx_description
1 polymer ?
#
loop_
_entity_poly.entity_id
_entity_poly.type
_entity_poly.pdbx_seq_one_letter_code
_entity_poly.pdbx_strand_id
1 'polypeptide(L)'
;APGSTALWFQSIAGNDSANQTFDVTIEKMRRHAAARRGRFGLYFETGQGADFTNGHGHGVDMVVFESRKYGFARALTADVAKTLSESGSPFQPWVHLNDVAGFIGPEVFRSREQLVRCCLEDIAMGKLHGLTIGLDVCSTLHMDVSLEDLGWCIDQIMPANPAYLMALPTRIDPMLGYLTTGFQDHVHIRSKFGYRVDDRMWAFYQSLGVVQADGSPGPAFADPAAVYVQYCRRRGDGRAEREIRDEAAKRMAEVRSRGVFLAEGHGATPADLNPGLQTEIDRIYHDSRRAIWQEMNASVLAAVPQAVPLSTRSLNRTDYILHPATGEELSDPSQAVLQRLLASRRANQADGPAVQIVISDGLNALSLMEGDQLRQLLAALRSQLLLAGLSPFAEHLLVTSGRVRAGYRIGEMLLGAGPGPGVLLHIIGERPGTGHHTMSIYMTLAAAEVWRQPGKVDHNITKVVSGIAATALQPETAAVDAVRILKSMMSTAE
;
A
#
# COMPACT_ATOMS: atom_id res chain seq x y z
N ALA A 1 6.47 23.48 -7.91
CA ALA A 1 6.08 24.80 -8.43
C ALA A 1 4.57 24.80 -8.68
N PRO A 2 3.78 25.75 -8.15
CA PRO A 2 2.35 25.86 -8.46
C PRO A 2 2.20 26.15 -9.96
N GLY A 3 1.90 25.11 -10.74
CA GLY A 3 1.98 25.07 -12.20
C GLY A 3 2.40 23.70 -12.76
N SER A 4 2.98 22.84 -11.93
CA SER A 4 3.37 21.46 -12.30
C SER A 4 2.41 20.37 -11.80
N THR A 5 1.38 20.73 -11.03
CA THR A 5 0.47 19.76 -10.41
C THR A 5 -0.87 19.80 -11.13
N ALA A 6 -1.28 18.67 -11.70
CA ALA A 6 -2.61 18.52 -12.27
C ALA A 6 -3.64 18.38 -11.13
N LEU A 7 -3.76 17.22 -10.51
CA LEU A 7 -4.74 16.95 -9.46
C LEU A 7 -4.13 17.03 -8.06
N TRP A 8 -4.92 17.44 -7.07
CA TRP A 8 -4.56 17.34 -5.64
C TRP A 8 -5.34 16.18 -5.03
N PHE A 9 -4.60 15.12 -4.66
CA PHE A 9 -5.15 13.88 -4.14
C PHE A 9 -5.42 13.96 -2.63
N GLN A 10 -6.50 13.31 -2.17
CA GLN A 10 -6.75 13.06 -0.75
C GLN A 10 -7.73 11.88 -0.56
N SER A 11 -7.38 10.90 0.29
CA SER A 11 -8.36 9.93 0.81
C SER A 11 -9.30 10.61 1.81
N ILE A 12 -10.60 10.34 1.72
CA ILE A 12 -11.63 10.92 2.61
C ILE A 12 -12.45 9.84 3.32
N ALA A 13 -12.94 10.16 4.52
CA ALA A 13 -13.78 9.28 5.33
C ALA A 13 -15.21 9.84 5.51
N GLY A 14 -16.12 8.99 5.98
CA GLY A 14 -17.54 9.29 6.11
C GLY A 14 -17.91 10.10 7.35
N ASN A 15 -16.99 10.29 8.30
CA ASN A 15 -17.21 11.09 9.51
C ASN A 15 -15.95 11.85 9.96
N ASP A 16 -16.13 12.83 10.87
CA ASP A 16 -15.05 13.71 11.31
C ASP A 16 -13.94 12.96 12.05
N SER A 17 -14.29 12.00 12.92
CA SER A 17 -13.32 11.19 13.66
C SER A 17 -12.45 10.37 12.72
N ALA A 18 -13.07 9.70 11.73
CA ALA A 18 -12.34 8.93 10.72
C ALA A 18 -11.44 9.81 9.82
N ASN A 19 -11.91 11.02 9.47
CA ASN A 19 -11.09 11.96 8.69
C ASN A 19 -9.87 12.46 9.47
N GLN A 20 -9.96 12.58 10.80
CA GLN A 20 -8.83 12.99 11.64
C GLN A 20 -7.67 11.98 11.59
N THR A 21 -7.94 10.69 11.36
CA THR A 21 -6.90 9.69 11.11
C THR A 21 -6.04 10.01 9.90
N PHE A 22 -6.60 10.74 8.92
CA PHE A 22 -5.91 11.20 7.71
C PHE A 22 -5.43 12.66 7.82
N ASP A 23 -5.47 13.27 9.02
CA ASP A 23 -5.26 14.70 9.26
C ASP A 23 -6.19 15.62 8.44
N VAL A 24 -7.38 15.12 8.10
CA VAL A 24 -8.38 15.84 7.30
C VAL A 24 -9.40 16.53 8.20
N THR A 25 -9.70 17.79 7.89
CA THR A 25 -10.86 18.51 8.42
C THR A 25 -11.66 19.13 7.29
N ILE A 26 -12.96 19.36 7.51
CA ILE A 26 -13.83 20.04 6.53
C ILE A 26 -13.21 21.38 6.12
N GLU A 27 -12.74 22.19 7.09
CA GLU A 27 -12.15 23.49 6.81
C GLU A 27 -10.88 23.39 5.93
N LYS A 28 -9.96 22.46 6.24
CA LYS A 28 -8.77 22.23 5.41
C LYS A 28 -9.18 21.90 3.96
N MET A 29 -10.11 20.98 3.77
CA MET A 29 -10.55 20.55 2.43
C MET A 29 -11.25 21.67 1.66
N ARG A 30 -12.13 22.44 2.32
CA ARG A 30 -12.79 23.59 1.67
C ARG A 30 -11.79 24.67 1.26
N ARG A 31 -10.75 24.93 2.07
CA ARG A 31 -9.65 25.83 1.67
C ARG A 31 -8.88 25.30 0.47
N HIS A 32 -8.60 23.99 0.41
CA HIS A 32 -7.95 23.38 -0.75
C HIS A 32 -8.82 23.47 -2.02
N ALA A 33 -10.13 23.20 -1.91
CA ALA A 33 -11.10 23.38 -2.99
C ALA A 33 -11.16 24.83 -3.48
N ALA A 34 -11.23 25.80 -2.56
CA ALA A 34 -11.27 27.23 -2.86
C ALA A 34 -9.99 27.77 -3.54
N ALA A 35 -8.89 27.01 -3.48
CA ALA A 35 -7.65 27.34 -4.16
C ALA A 35 -7.58 26.76 -5.60
N ARG A 36 -8.59 26.01 -6.06
CA ARG A 36 -8.61 25.40 -7.40
C ARG A 36 -9.14 26.38 -8.45
N ARG A 37 -8.23 27.12 -9.09
CA ARG A 37 -8.58 28.08 -10.17
C ARG A 37 -8.23 27.59 -11.59
N GLY A 38 -7.43 26.53 -11.69
CA GLY A 38 -6.96 25.98 -12.95
C GLY A 38 -7.89 24.91 -13.53
N ARG A 39 -7.46 24.31 -14.65
CA ARG A 39 -8.19 23.22 -15.33
C ARG A 39 -8.47 22.01 -14.44
N PHE A 40 -7.58 21.72 -13.49
CA PHE A 40 -7.61 20.53 -12.67
C PHE A 40 -7.94 20.88 -11.22
N GLY A 41 -8.81 20.08 -10.60
CA GLY A 41 -9.30 20.28 -9.24
C GLY A 41 -8.68 19.28 -8.25
N LEU A 42 -9.55 18.47 -7.65
CA LEU A 42 -9.22 17.52 -6.60
C LEU A 42 -9.35 16.08 -7.12
N TYR A 43 -8.71 15.14 -6.44
CA TYR A 43 -8.87 13.72 -6.66
C TYR A 43 -9.11 13.03 -5.32
N PHE A 44 -10.25 12.37 -5.17
CA PHE A 44 -10.60 11.63 -3.97
C PHE A 44 -10.59 10.13 -4.21
N GLU A 45 -10.04 9.41 -3.25
CA GLU A 45 -10.28 7.99 -3.09
C GLU A 45 -11.10 7.71 -1.84
N THR A 46 -12.02 6.77 -1.97
CA THR A 46 -12.91 6.31 -0.91
C THR A 46 -12.86 4.78 -0.83
N GLY A 47 -13.70 4.16 -0.01
CA GLY A 47 -13.51 2.75 0.33
C GLY A 47 -14.44 2.32 1.45
N GLN A 48 -15.39 1.45 1.14
CA GLN A 48 -16.22 0.82 2.17
C GLN A 48 -15.32 0.14 3.22
N GLY A 49 -15.63 0.38 4.50
CA GLY A 49 -14.87 -0.18 5.62
C GLY A 49 -13.73 0.68 6.15
N ALA A 50 -13.35 1.78 5.49
CA ALA A 50 -12.32 2.69 6.00
C ALA A 50 -12.66 3.25 7.40
N ASP A 51 -13.90 3.69 7.61
CA ASP A 51 -14.37 4.22 8.89
C ASP A 51 -14.36 3.15 9.99
N PHE A 52 -14.80 1.93 9.65
CA PHE A 52 -14.87 0.80 10.58
C PHE A 52 -13.48 0.32 11.01
N THR A 53 -12.58 0.10 10.05
CA THR A 53 -11.22 -0.40 10.31
C THR A 53 -10.34 0.59 11.06
N ASN A 54 -10.66 1.89 11.00
CA ASN A 54 -10.04 2.91 11.84
C ASN A 54 -10.74 3.12 13.19
N GLY A 55 -11.70 2.27 13.57
CA GLY A 55 -12.37 2.33 14.88
C GLY A 55 -13.46 3.40 15.00
N HIS A 56 -13.88 3.99 13.89
CA HIS A 56 -14.85 5.09 13.81
C HIS A 56 -16.15 4.66 13.11
N GLY A 57 -16.53 3.39 13.28
CA GLY A 57 -17.75 2.82 12.70
C GLY A 57 -19.05 3.21 13.41
N HIS A 58 -19.01 3.61 14.69
CA HIS A 58 -20.16 4.12 15.45
C HIS A 58 -21.48 3.30 15.34
N GLY A 59 -21.39 1.99 15.06
CA GLY A 59 -22.56 1.12 14.84
C GLY A 59 -23.33 1.38 13.53
N VAL A 60 -22.76 2.16 12.61
CA VAL A 60 -23.34 2.50 11.30
C VAL A 60 -22.74 1.58 10.24
N ASP A 61 -23.58 1.11 9.33
CA ASP A 61 -23.18 0.26 8.21
C ASP A 61 -22.19 0.97 7.27
N MET A 62 -21.27 0.20 6.66
CA MET A 62 -20.21 0.72 5.81
C MET A 62 -20.74 1.47 4.58
N VAL A 63 -21.85 1.01 3.99
CA VAL A 63 -22.47 1.61 2.80
C VAL A 63 -22.98 3.02 3.11
N VAL A 64 -23.51 3.24 4.32
CA VAL A 64 -24.00 4.56 4.75
C VAL A 64 -22.85 5.56 4.88
N PHE A 65 -21.72 5.15 5.47
CA PHE A 65 -20.55 6.03 5.53
C PHE A 65 -19.93 6.27 4.17
N GLU A 66 -19.92 5.28 3.30
CA GLU A 66 -19.44 5.44 1.93
C GLU A 66 -20.27 6.47 1.16
N SER A 67 -21.61 6.38 1.24
CA SER A 67 -22.50 7.38 0.66
C SER A 67 -22.23 8.81 1.18
N ARG A 68 -21.85 8.95 2.46
CA ARG A 68 -21.49 10.24 3.04
C ARG A 68 -20.20 10.82 2.46
N LYS A 69 -19.21 9.99 2.13
CA LYS A 69 -17.98 10.43 1.44
C LYS A 69 -18.30 11.04 0.08
N TYR A 70 -19.23 10.44 -0.66
CA TYR A 70 -19.71 10.99 -1.93
C TYR A 70 -20.44 12.33 -1.74
N GLY A 71 -21.27 12.46 -0.70
CA GLY A 71 -21.86 13.75 -0.32
C GLY A 71 -20.80 14.83 -0.04
N PHE A 72 -19.70 14.46 0.63
CA PHE A 72 -18.59 15.38 0.89
C PHE A 72 -17.82 15.75 -0.40
N ALA A 73 -17.50 14.78 -1.25
CA ALA A 73 -16.88 15.01 -2.56
C ALA A 73 -17.73 15.93 -3.45
N ARG A 74 -19.07 15.77 -3.43
CA ARG A 74 -20.01 16.65 -4.13
C ARG A 74 -19.95 18.08 -3.60
N ALA A 75 -19.93 18.27 -2.28
CA ALA A 75 -19.82 19.60 -1.69
C ALA A 75 -18.50 20.29 -2.09
N LEU A 76 -17.37 19.56 -2.06
CA LEU A 76 -16.06 20.10 -2.47
C LEU A 76 -16.02 20.39 -3.98
N THR A 77 -16.71 19.60 -4.80
CA THR A 77 -16.87 19.88 -6.24
C THR A 77 -17.62 21.19 -6.47
N ALA A 78 -18.66 21.46 -5.68
CA ALA A 78 -19.38 22.72 -5.73
C ALA A 78 -18.51 23.92 -5.31
N ASP A 79 -17.66 23.76 -4.28
CA ASP A 79 -16.71 24.80 -3.88
C ASP A 79 -15.67 25.10 -4.99
N VAL A 80 -15.17 24.07 -5.70
CA VAL A 80 -14.31 24.25 -6.88
C VAL A 80 -15.06 24.98 -8.00
N ALA A 81 -16.29 24.56 -8.31
CA ALA A 81 -17.11 25.20 -9.34
C ALA A 81 -17.36 26.69 -9.05
N LYS A 82 -17.68 27.01 -7.79
CA LYS A 82 -17.83 28.39 -7.33
C LYS A 82 -16.55 29.20 -7.55
N THR A 83 -15.41 28.65 -7.17
CA THR A 83 -14.09 29.29 -7.34
C THR A 83 -13.76 29.57 -8.80
N LEU A 84 -14.04 28.62 -9.70
CA LEU A 84 -13.83 28.79 -11.14
C LEU A 84 -14.74 29.89 -11.71
N SER A 85 -16.01 29.89 -11.31
CA SER A 85 -16.97 30.94 -11.70
C SER A 85 -16.54 32.33 -11.23
N GLU A 86 -16.21 32.49 -9.94
CA GLU A 86 -15.80 33.77 -9.34
C GLU A 86 -14.47 34.30 -9.90
N SER A 87 -13.61 33.41 -10.39
CA SER A 87 -12.34 33.78 -11.03
C SER A 87 -12.45 34.02 -12.53
N GLY A 88 -13.65 33.91 -13.13
CA GLY A 88 -13.85 34.03 -14.57
C GLY A 88 -13.15 32.92 -15.37
N SER A 89 -12.87 31.79 -14.74
CA SER A 89 -12.18 30.66 -15.37
C SER A 89 -13.10 29.98 -16.40
N PRO A 90 -12.59 29.63 -17.60
CA PRO A 90 -13.38 28.96 -18.63
C PRO A 90 -13.56 27.45 -18.36
N PHE A 91 -12.94 26.93 -17.30
CA PHE A 91 -12.91 25.50 -17.02
C PHE A 91 -14.12 25.04 -16.20
N GLN A 92 -14.52 23.80 -16.43
CA GLN A 92 -15.48 23.09 -15.59
C GLN A 92 -14.76 22.49 -14.38
N PRO A 93 -15.46 22.25 -13.25
CA PRO A 93 -14.87 21.63 -12.06
C PRO A 93 -14.40 20.20 -12.40
N TRP A 94 -13.08 20.04 -12.54
CA TRP A 94 -12.47 18.75 -12.85
C TRP A 94 -12.05 18.05 -11.56
N VAL A 95 -13.01 17.37 -10.93
CA VAL A 95 -12.82 16.60 -9.69
C VAL A 95 -12.95 15.12 -9.99
N HIS A 96 -11.97 14.34 -9.56
CA HIS A 96 -11.93 12.88 -9.69
C HIS A 96 -12.38 12.23 -8.39
N LEU A 97 -13.09 11.11 -8.53
CA LEU A 97 -13.52 10.28 -7.41
C LEU A 97 -13.52 8.82 -7.87
N ASN A 98 -12.90 7.94 -7.10
CA ASN A 98 -13.18 6.51 -7.18
C ASN A 98 -13.28 5.89 -5.79
N ASP A 99 -14.10 4.85 -5.70
CA ASP A 99 -13.97 3.89 -4.62
C ASP A 99 -12.77 2.96 -4.91
N VAL A 100 -12.10 2.50 -3.86
CA VAL A 100 -11.03 1.50 -3.93
C VAL A 100 -11.53 0.17 -3.35
N ALA A 101 -12.37 -0.51 -4.14
CA ALA A 101 -13.14 -1.68 -3.75
C ALA A 101 -12.22 -2.88 -3.50
N GLY A 102 -12.15 -3.36 -2.25
CA GLY A 102 -11.36 -4.54 -1.88
C GLY A 102 -9.91 -4.26 -1.46
N PHE A 103 -9.53 -2.99 -1.23
CA PHE A 103 -8.17 -2.61 -0.87
C PHE A 103 -7.74 -3.01 0.55
N ILE A 104 -8.72 -3.08 1.46
CA ILE A 104 -8.48 -3.30 2.89
C ILE A 104 -8.16 -4.78 3.13
N GLY A 105 -9.14 -5.67 2.91
CA GLY A 105 -8.98 -7.10 3.09
C GLY A 105 -10.28 -7.86 3.45
N PRO A 106 -10.14 -9.14 3.85
CA PRO A 106 -11.26 -10.04 4.14
C PRO A 106 -12.09 -9.67 5.38
N GLU A 107 -11.60 -8.74 6.20
CA GLU A 107 -12.36 -8.15 7.30
C GLU A 107 -13.50 -7.25 6.79
N VAL A 108 -13.41 -6.74 5.55
CA VAL A 108 -14.46 -5.95 4.88
C VAL A 108 -15.23 -6.81 3.89
N PHE A 109 -14.53 -7.48 2.96
CA PHE A 109 -15.14 -8.30 1.90
C PHE A 109 -14.46 -9.65 1.77
N ARG A 110 -15.22 -10.74 1.93
CA ARG A 110 -14.71 -12.11 1.95
C ARG A 110 -14.81 -12.82 0.61
N SER A 111 -15.79 -12.49 -0.22
CA SER A 111 -16.05 -13.19 -1.48
C SER A 111 -16.13 -12.25 -2.67
N ARG A 112 -15.91 -12.81 -3.86
CA ARG A 112 -16.05 -12.09 -5.14
C ARG A 112 -17.44 -11.50 -5.35
N GLU A 113 -18.50 -12.15 -4.84
CA GLU A 113 -19.87 -11.65 -4.92
C GLU A 113 -20.07 -10.41 -4.04
N GLN A 114 -19.44 -10.39 -2.86
CA GLN A 114 -19.45 -9.19 -2.00
C GLN A 114 -18.70 -8.04 -2.66
N LEU A 115 -17.59 -8.33 -3.36
CA LEU A 115 -16.85 -7.32 -4.11
C LEU A 115 -17.68 -6.73 -5.26
N VAL A 116 -18.39 -7.57 -6.03
CA VAL A 116 -19.33 -7.11 -7.08
C VAL A 116 -20.44 -6.27 -6.47
N ARG A 117 -21.05 -6.73 -5.36
CA ARG A 117 -22.09 -5.98 -4.66
C ARG A 117 -21.60 -4.59 -4.25
N CYS A 118 -20.45 -4.50 -3.59
CA CYS A 118 -19.82 -3.24 -3.19
C CYS A 118 -19.67 -2.29 -4.39
N CYS A 119 -19.03 -2.76 -5.46
CA CYS A 119 -18.82 -1.97 -6.66
C CYS A 119 -20.12 -1.42 -7.26
N LEU A 120 -21.18 -2.24 -7.31
CA LEU A 120 -22.49 -1.82 -7.83
C LEU A 120 -23.18 -0.82 -6.91
N GLU A 121 -23.10 -1.01 -5.59
CA GLU A 121 -23.60 -0.06 -4.59
C GLU A 121 -22.89 1.29 -4.74
N ASP A 122 -21.57 1.28 -4.90
CA ASP A 122 -20.75 2.49 -5.02
C ASP A 122 -20.99 3.24 -6.33
N ILE A 123 -21.07 2.54 -7.45
CA ILE A 123 -21.48 3.15 -8.73
C ILE A 123 -22.85 3.82 -8.59
N ALA A 124 -23.83 3.12 -8.00
CA ALA A 124 -25.18 3.64 -7.85
C ALA A 124 -25.19 4.89 -6.96
N MET A 125 -24.57 4.82 -5.77
CA MET A 125 -24.52 5.93 -4.83
C MET A 125 -23.76 7.14 -5.39
N GLY A 126 -22.58 6.93 -5.99
CA GLY A 126 -21.80 8.00 -6.60
C GLY A 126 -22.59 8.72 -7.72
N LYS A 127 -23.25 7.97 -8.60
CA LYS A 127 -24.11 8.53 -9.65
C LYS A 127 -25.35 9.24 -9.10
N LEU A 128 -25.99 8.71 -8.05
CA LEU A 128 -27.12 9.37 -7.38
C LEU A 128 -26.72 10.70 -6.71
N HIS A 129 -25.47 10.82 -6.25
CA HIS A 129 -24.90 12.10 -5.81
C HIS A 129 -24.53 13.05 -6.97
N GLY A 130 -24.69 12.62 -8.23
CA GLY A 130 -24.36 13.40 -9.42
C GLY A 130 -22.87 13.45 -9.72
N LEU A 131 -22.11 12.44 -9.28
CA LEU A 131 -20.65 12.37 -9.46
C LEU A 131 -20.26 11.45 -10.61
N THR A 132 -19.16 11.81 -11.28
CA THR A 132 -18.48 10.93 -12.24
C THR A 132 -17.55 10.00 -11.47
N ILE A 133 -18.09 8.86 -11.03
CA ILE A 133 -17.38 7.91 -10.18
C ILE A 133 -16.68 6.82 -11.00
N GLY A 134 -15.38 6.63 -10.76
CA GLY A 134 -14.63 5.46 -11.20
C GLY A 134 -14.52 4.41 -10.11
N LEU A 135 -13.83 3.31 -10.39
CA LEU A 135 -13.54 2.26 -9.41
C LEU A 135 -12.10 1.78 -9.55
N ASP A 136 -11.46 1.48 -8.43
CA ASP A 136 -10.39 0.50 -8.40
C ASP A 136 -10.99 -0.84 -7.95
N VAL A 137 -11.20 -1.77 -8.87
CA VAL A 137 -11.67 -3.12 -8.54
C VAL A 137 -10.46 -3.95 -8.18
N CYS A 138 -10.30 -4.21 -6.89
CA CYS A 138 -9.09 -4.80 -6.38
C CYS A 138 -9.32 -5.88 -5.33
N SER A 139 -8.25 -6.58 -5.01
CA SER A 139 -8.22 -7.57 -3.94
C SER A 139 -6.84 -7.66 -3.34
N THR A 140 -6.77 -7.80 -2.01
CA THR A 140 -5.50 -8.11 -1.36
C THR A 140 -5.20 -9.61 -1.45
N LEU A 141 -3.92 -9.97 -1.39
CA LEU A 141 -3.48 -11.36 -1.52
C LEU A 141 -3.98 -12.31 -0.42
N HIS A 142 -4.55 -11.78 0.66
CA HIS A 142 -5.13 -12.54 1.77
C HIS A 142 -6.66 -12.60 1.75
N MET A 143 -7.32 -12.01 0.74
CA MET A 143 -8.73 -12.26 0.45
C MET A 143 -8.90 -13.58 -0.31
N ASP A 144 -10.08 -14.18 -0.25
CA ASP A 144 -10.43 -15.35 -1.07
C ASP A 144 -11.02 -14.91 -2.43
N VAL A 145 -10.27 -14.05 -3.13
CA VAL A 145 -10.60 -13.52 -4.45
C VAL A 145 -9.34 -13.64 -5.31
N SER A 146 -9.38 -14.52 -6.31
CA SER A 146 -8.25 -14.77 -7.19
C SER A 146 -8.16 -13.73 -8.33
N LEU A 147 -7.07 -13.79 -9.12
CA LEU A 147 -6.96 -13.02 -10.36
C LEU A 147 -8.10 -13.35 -11.35
N GLU A 148 -8.53 -14.61 -11.42
CA GLU A 148 -9.67 -15.03 -12.25
C GLU A 148 -10.97 -14.42 -11.73
N ASP A 149 -11.18 -14.46 -10.42
CA ASP A 149 -12.37 -13.86 -9.79
C ASP A 149 -12.41 -12.35 -10.01
N LEU A 150 -11.28 -11.64 -9.97
CA LEU A 150 -11.24 -10.22 -10.32
C LEU A 150 -11.68 -9.96 -11.76
N GLY A 151 -11.24 -10.79 -12.72
CA GLY A 151 -11.71 -10.72 -14.10
C GLY A 151 -13.21 -10.94 -14.21
N TRP A 152 -13.75 -11.89 -13.45
CA TRP A 152 -15.19 -12.11 -13.36
C TRP A 152 -15.92 -10.91 -12.73
N CYS A 153 -15.40 -10.34 -11.64
CA CYS A 153 -15.98 -9.17 -10.97
C CYS A 153 -16.07 -7.97 -11.94
N ILE A 154 -14.99 -7.69 -12.67
CA ILE A 154 -14.95 -6.64 -13.71
C ILE A 154 -16.07 -6.88 -14.72
N ASP A 155 -16.20 -8.10 -15.26
CA ASP A 155 -17.25 -8.45 -16.21
C ASP A 155 -18.67 -8.24 -15.65
N GLN A 156 -18.90 -8.48 -14.36
CA GLN A 156 -20.21 -8.25 -13.74
C GLN A 156 -20.54 -6.76 -13.56
N ILE A 157 -19.54 -5.92 -13.27
CA ILE A 157 -19.77 -4.50 -12.95
C ILE A 157 -19.82 -3.60 -14.18
N MET A 158 -19.16 -3.99 -15.29
CA MET A 158 -19.07 -3.14 -16.48
C MET A 158 -20.42 -2.72 -17.07
N PRO A 159 -21.49 -3.55 -17.07
CA PRO A 159 -22.83 -3.11 -17.50
C PRO A 159 -23.38 -1.90 -16.71
N ALA A 160 -22.95 -1.69 -15.46
CA ALA A 160 -23.31 -0.51 -14.67
C ALA A 160 -22.51 0.74 -15.06
N ASN A 161 -21.55 0.61 -15.99
CA ASN A 161 -20.80 1.66 -16.65
C ASN A 161 -20.08 2.62 -15.66
N PRO A 162 -19.09 2.15 -14.89
CA PRO A 162 -18.21 3.02 -14.11
C PRO A 162 -17.47 3.99 -15.05
N ALA A 163 -17.17 5.21 -14.59
CA ALA A 163 -16.58 6.23 -15.44
C ALA A 163 -15.14 5.92 -15.88
N TYR A 164 -14.37 5.25 -15.02
CA TYR A 164 -13.03 4.75 -15.30
C TYR A 164 -12.70 3.61 -14.33
N LEU A 165 -11.72 2.79 -14.71
CA LEU A 165 -11.08 1.82 -13.85
C LEU A 165 -9.59 2.13 -13.70
N MET A 166 -8.96 1.67 -12.62
CA MET A 166 -7.51 1.65 -12.51
C MET A 166 -6.87 0.77 -13.59
N ALA A 167 -5.57 0.94 -13.79
CA ALA A 167 -4.85 0.18 -14.80
C ALA A 167 -3.38 0.06 -14.41
N LEU A 168 -2.89 -1.16 -14.24
CA LEU A 168 -1.47 -1.45 -14.08
C LEU A 168 -0.91 -2.21 -15.29
N PRO A 169 0.43 -2.19 -15.52
CA PRO A 169 1.07 -3.00 -16.56
C PRO A 169 0.80 -4.50 -16.42
N THR A 170 0.49 -4.90 -15.19
CA THR A 170 0.06 -6.24 -14.83
C THR A 170 -1.21 -6.11 -13.99
N ARG A 171 -1.70 -7.19 -13.40
CA ARG A 171 -2.75 -7.11 -12.38
C ARG A 171 -2.19 -6.97 -10.95
N ILE A 172 -0.88 -6.84 -10.76
CA ILE A 172 -0.22 -6.81 -9.45
C ILE A 172 0.43 -5.45 -9.23
N ASP A 173 0.13 -4.81 -8.11
CA ASP A 173 0.92 -3.68 -7.61
C ASP A 173 1.95 -4.18 -6.57
N PRO A 174 3.24 -4.18 -6.90
CA PRO A 174 4.26 -4.63 -5.97
C PRO A 174 4.43 -3.68 -4.78
N MET A 175 4.11 -2.39 -4.90
CA MET A 175 4.28 -1.42 -3.81
C MET A 175 3.13 -1.50 -2.81
N LEU A 176 1.89 -1.59 -3.30
CA LEU A 176 0.69 -1.64 -2.46
C LEU A 176 0.37 -3.07 -1.98
N GLY A 177 0.94 -4.10 -2.62
CA GLY A 177 0.74 -5.50 -2.25
C GLY A 177 -0.71 -5.96 -2.45
N TYR A 178 -1.33 -5.48 -3.53
CA TYR A 178 -2.71 -5.82 -3.92
C TYR A 178 -2.80 -6.12 -5.43
N LEU A 179 -3.95 -6.65 -5.81
CA LEU A 179 -4.29 -7.03 -7.17
C LEU A 179 -5.35 -6.07 -7.70
N THR A 180 -5.21 -5.57 -8.92
CA THR A 180 -6.16 -4.65 -9.55
C THR A 180 -6.31 -4.96 -11.05
N THR A 181 -7.06 -4.12 -11.75
CA THR A 181 -7.28 -4.15 -13.20
C THR A 181 -5.97 -3.87 -13.95
N GLY A 182 -5.62 -4.74 -14.91
CA GLY A 182 -4.44 -4.60 -15.77
C GLY A 182 -4.76 -3.95 -17.12
N PHE A 183 -3.74 -3.55 -17.89
CA PHE A 183 -3.93 -2.95 -19.22
C PHE A 183 -4.74 -3.83 -20.17
N GLN A 184 -4.55 -5.15 -20.12
CA GLN A 184 -5.24 -6.14 -20.93
C GLN A 184 -6.72 -6.25 -20.60
N ASP A 185 -7.10 -6.02 -19.34
CA ASP A 185 -8.50 -5.98 -18.93
C ASP A 185 -9.25 -4.86 -19.66
N HIS A 186 -8.61 -3.70 -19.83
CA HIS A 186 -9.19 -2.62 -20.61
C HIS A 186 -9.36 -2.97 -22.10
N VAL A 187 -8.51 -3.83 -22.66
CA VAL A 187 -8.67 -4.33 -24.04
C VAL A 187 -9.84 -5.31 -24.12
N HIS A 188 -9.91 -6.25 -23.17
CA HIS A 188 -11.03 -7.19 -23.02
C HIS A 188 -12.37 -6.46 -22.86
N ILE A 189 -12.46 -5.50 -21.94
CA ILE A 189 -13.67 -4.71 -21.67
C ILE A 189 -14.16 -4.01 -22.94
N ARG A 190 -13.27 -3.33 -23.67
CA ARG A 190 -13.63 -2.62 -24.91
C ARG A 190 -14.13 -3.58 -25.97
N SER A 191 -13.49 -4.75 -26.10
CA SER A 191 -13.92 -5.79 -27.05
C SER A 191 -15.27 -6.40 -26.67
N LYS A 192 -15.49 -6.71 -25.38
CA LYS A 192 -16.68 -7.41 -24.89
C LYS A 192 -17.91 -6.52 -24.85
N PHE A 193 -17.77 -5.29 -24.37
CA PHE A 193 -18.89 -4.37 -24.12
C PHE A 193 -19.01 -3.26 -25.17
N GLY A 194 -18.08 -3.18 -26.15
CA GLY A 194 -18.09 -2.15 -27.18
C GLY A 194 -17.72 -0.75 -26.67
N TYR A 195 -17.10 -0.66 -25.49
CA TYR A 195 -16.68 0.61 -24.91
C TYR A 195 -15.44 1.19 -25.58
N ARG A 196 -15.28 2.51 -25.45
CA ARG A 196 -14.11 3.27 -25.90
C ARG A 196 -13.75 4.30 -24.83
N VAL A 197 -12.49 4.74 -24.85
CA VAL A 197 -12.13 5.99 -24.15
C VAL A 197 -12.77 7.18 -24.88
N ASP A 198 -12.69 8.37 -24.29
CA ASP A 198 -13.24 9.57 -24.93
C ASP A 198 -12.60 9.82 -26.32
N ASP A 199 -13.35 10.47 -27.21
CA ASP A 199 -12.98 10.64 -28.62
C ASP A 199 -11.61 11.29 -28.81
N ARG A 200 -11.20 12.21 -27.92
CA ARG A 200 -9.90 12.87 -28.03
C ARG A 200 -8.77 11.90 -27.72
N MET A 201 -8.94 11.07 -26.69
CA MET A 201 -7.96 10.03 -26.35
C MET A 201 -7.94 8.93 -27.41
N TRP A 202 -9.09 8.56 -27.96
CA TRP A 202 -9.17 7.59 -29.06
C TRP A 202 -8.43 8.08 -30.31
N ALA A 203 -8.67 9.32 -30.72
CA ALA A 203 -7.93 9.95 -31.83
C ALA A 203 -6.43 10.06 -31.53
N PHE A 204 -6.06 10.29 -30.27
CA PHE A 204 -4.66 10.28 -29.86
C PHE A 204 -4.03 8.89 -30.02
N TYR A 205 -4.70 7.82 -29.60
CA TYR A 205 -4.23 6.44 -29.82
C TYR A 205 -4.10 6.09 -31.31
N GLN A 206 -5.02 6.56 -32.15
CA GLN A 206 -4.91 6.43 -33.61
C GLN A 206 -3.70 7.19 -34.15
N SER A 207 -3.43 8.41 -33.67
CA SER A 207 -2.25 9.18 -34.04
C SER A 207 -0.92 8.57 -33.57
N LEU A 208 -0.98 7.62 -32.64
CA LEU A 208 0.17 6.83 -32.20
C LEU A 208 0.30 5.51 -32.95
N GLY A 209 -0.68 5.13 -33.78
CA GLY A 209 -0.73 3.83 -34.44
C GLY A 209 -1.05 2.66 -33.49
N VAL A 210 -1.56 2.95 -32.29
CA VAL A 210 -1.94 1.92 -31.29
C VAL A 210 -3.29 1.31 -31.63
N VAL A 211 -4.19 2.10 -32.21
CA VAL A 211 -5.54 1.70 -32.61
C VAL A 211 -5.77 2.13 -34.05
N GLN A 212 -6.47 1.31 -34.84
CA GLN A 212 -6.82 1.61 -36.23
C GLN A 212 -8.15 2.38 -36.35
N ALA A 213 -8.51 2.78 -37.56
CA ALA A 213 -9.76 3.50 -37.83
C ALA A 213 -11.01 2.68 -37.46
N ASP A 214 -10.96 1.36 -37.68
CA ASP A 214 -12.03 0.42 -37.33
C ASP A 214 -12.05 0.02 -35.84
N GLY A 215 -11.06 0.49 -35.06
CA GLY A 215 -10.91 0.21 -33.64
C GLY A 215 -10.12 -1.06 -33.31
N SER A 216 -9.62 -1.79 -34.31
CA SER A 216 -8.71 -2.91 -34.10
C SER A 216 -7.30 -2.44 -33.65
N PRO A 217 -6.49 -3.34 -33.05
CA PRO A 217 -5.08 -3.07 -32.76
C PRO A 217 -4.31 -2.59 -33.99
N GLY A 218 -3.52 -1.52 -33.83
CA GLY A 218 -2.63 -1.00 -34.87
C GLY A 218 -1.18 -1.50 -34.75
N PRO A 219 -0.28 -1.08 -35.66
CA PRO A 219 1.12 -1.53 -35.68
C PRO A 219 1.95 -1.21 -34.43
N ALA A 220 1.53 -0.22 -33.64
CA ALA A 220 2.18 0.14 -32.38
C ALA A 220 1.45 -0.43 -31.14
N PHE A 221 0.43 -1.27 -31.34
CA PHE A 221 -0.28 -1.90 -30.24
C PHE A 221 0.65 -2.80 -29.43
N ALA A 222 0.61 -2.64 -28.10
CA ALA A 222 1.50 -3.34 -27.16
C ALA A 222 3.01 -3.20 -27.47
N ASP A 223 3.43 -2.14 -28.17
CA ASP A 223 4.83 -1.82 -28.44
C ASP A 223 5.19 -0.45 -27.80
N PRO A 224 5.65 -0.43 -26.53
CA PRO A 224 6.10 0.79 -25.87
C PRO A 224 7.26 1.49 -26.61
N ALA A 225 8.10 0.75 -27.33
CA ALA A 225 9.20 1.33 -28.11
C ALA A 225 8.66 2.09 -29.33
N ALA A 226 7.62 1.59 -30.00
CA ALA A 226 6.93 2.33 -31.06
C ALA A 226 6.31 3.63 -30.53
N VAL A 227 5.67 3.58 -29.35
CA VAL A 227 5.12 4.78 -28.70
C VAL A 227 6.23 5.77 -28.33
N TYR A 228 7.38 5.29 -27.86
CA TYR A 228 8.55 6.12 -27.59
C TYR A 228 9.11 6.79 -28.84
N VAL A 229 9.18 6.07 -29.97
CA VAL A 229 9.52 6.67 -31.28
C VAL A 229 8.56 7.83 -31.58
N GLN A 230 7.26 7.62 -31.45
CA GLN A 230 6.25 8.65 -31.70
C GLN A 230 6.37 9.85 -30.75
N TYR A 231 6.80 9.63 -29.50
CA TYR A 231 7.14 10.70 -28.56
C TYR A 231 8.36 11.51 -29.04
N CYS A 232 9.46 10.84 -29.41
CA CYS A 232 10.67 11.50 -29.93
C CYS A 232 10.39 12.31 -31.19
N ARG A 233 9.59 11.76 -32.14
CA ARG A 233 9.18 12.48 -33.35
C ARG A 233 8.43 13.77 -33.04
N ARG A 234 7.47 13.74 -32.11
CA ARG A 234 6.74 14.95 -31.68
C ARG A 234 7.63 15.97 -30.96
N ARG A 235 8.74 15.52 -30.39
CA ARG A 235 9.79 16.37 -29.78
C ARG A 235 10.77 16.95 -30.82
N GLY A 236 10.60 16.65 -32.11
CA GLY A 236 11.49 17.11 -33.18
C GLY A 236 12.76 16.27 -33.36
N ASP A 237 12.79 15.05 -32.82
CA ASP A 237 13.93 14.15 -33.00
C ASP A 237 13.99 13.62 -34.45
N GLY A 238 15.09 13.91 -35.15
CA GLY A 238 15.33 13.51 -36.53
C GLY A 238 16.17 12.25 -36.72
N ARG A 239 16.61 11.58 -35.64
CA ARG A 239 17.41 10.34 -35.72
C ARG A 239 16.70 9.23 -36.49
N ALA A 240 17.42 8.25 -37.03
CA ALA A 240 16.77 7.10 -37.65
C ALA A 240 15.89 6.35 -36.62
N GLU A 241 14.75 5.77 -37.05
CA GLU A 241 13.85 5.06 -36.11
C GLU A 241 14.58 3.94 -35.36
N ARG A 242 15.47 3.21 -36.05
CA ARG A 242 16.30 2.17 -35.46
C ARG A 242 17.10 2.68 -34.26
N GLU A 243 17.72 3.86 -34.37
CA GLU A 243 18.52 4.44 -33.28
C GLU A 243 17.64 4.77 -32.06
N ILE A 244 16.43 5.27 -32.28
CA ILE A 244 15.48 5.57 -31.20
C ILE A 244 14.94 4.28 -30.56
N ARG A 245 14.70 3.23 -31.35
CA ARG A 245 14.30 1.90 -30.83
C ARG A 245 15.42 1.24 -30.04
N ASP A 246 16.67 1.34 -30.49
CA ASP A 246 17.84 0.84 -29.75
C ASP A 246 18.00 1.57 -28.40
N GLU A 247 17.72 2.88 -28.35
CA GLU A 247 17.64 3.64 -27.09
C GLU A 247 16.47 3.15 -26.22
N ALA A 248 15.26 3.01 -26.79
CA ALA A 248 14.09 2.55 -26.07
C ALA A 248 14.34 1.19 -25.40
N ALA A 249 14.92 0.23 -26.13
CA ALA A 249 15.25 -1.08 -25.61
C ALA A 249 16.19 -1.01 -24.39
N LYS A 250 17.21 -0.15 -24.44
CA LYS A 250 18.12 0.08 -23.29
C LYS A 250 17.37 0.65 -22.10
N ARG A 251 16.54 1.68 -22.30
CA ARG A 251 15.73 2.30 -21.24
C ARG A 251 14.74 1.33 -20.62
N MET A 252 14.10 0.50 -21.45
CA MET A 252 13.15 -0.51 -20.99
C MET A 252 13.86 -1.62 -20.20
N ALA A 253 15.07 -2.02 -20.62
CA ALA A 253 15.91 -2.92 -19.84
C ALA A 253 16.33 -2.31 -18.48
N GLU A 254 16.68 -1.01 -18.44
CA GLU A 254 16.97 -0.29 -17.18
C GLU A 254 15.75 -0.21 -16.24
N VAL A 255 14.53 -0.10 -16.79
CA VAL A 255 13.28 -0.14 -15.98
C VAL A 255 13.08 -1.55 -15.41
N ARG A 256 13.20 -2.58 -16.23
CA ARG A 256 13.05 -3.98 -15.80
C ARG A 256 14.10 -4.40 -14.78
N SER A 257 15.35 -3.96 -14.94
CA SER A 257 16.42 -4.29 -13.98
C SER A 257 16.17 -3.70 -12.59
N ARG A 258 15.21 -2.78 -12.45
CA ARG A 258 14.76 -2.21 -11.18
C ARG A 258 13.47 -2.88 -10.66
N GLY A 259 13.04 -3.99 -11.24
CA GLY A 259 11.86 -4.75 -10.81
C GLY A 259 10.51 -4.16 -11.26
N VAL A 260 10.51 -3.23 -12.22
CA VAL A 260 9.27 -2.62 -12.73
C VAL A 260 8.81 -3.35 -13.99
N PHE A 261 7.60 -3.90 -13.97
CA PHE A 261 7.02 -4.59 -15.11
C PHE A 261 6.72 -3.63 -16.27
N LEU A 262 7.02 -4.09 -17.48
CA LEU A 262 6.64 -3.43 -18.73
C LEU A 262 5.88 -4.44 -19.58
N ALA A 263 4.61 -4.15 -19.84
CA ALA A 263 3.78 -4.96 -20.72
C ALA A 263 4.19 -4.71 -22.18
N GLU A 264 4.79 -5.73 -22.80
CA GLU A 264 5.18 -5.73 -24.21
C GLU A 264 4.59 -6.93 -24.94
N GLY A 265 4.02 -6.67 -26.11
CA GLY A 265 3.29 -7.67 -26.87
C GLY A 265 2.03 -8.16 -26.15
N HIS A 266 1.46 -9.21 -26.69
CA HIS A 266 0.25 -9.87 -26.18
C HIS A 266 0.35 -11.38 -26.39
N GLY A 267 -0.56 -12.12 -25.79
CA GLY A 267 -0.70 -13.56 -25.97
C GLY A 267 -1.42 -13.92 -27.27
N ALA A 268 -2.25 -14.97 -27.23
CA ALA A 268 -2.97 -15.46 -28.41
C ALA A 268 -3.92 -14.39 -28.99
N THR A 269 -4.50 -13.58 -28.13
CA THR A 269 -5.35 -12.45 -28.47
C THR A 269 -4.76 -11.13 -27.94
N PRO A 270 -5.18 -9.97 -28.47
CA PRO A 270 -4.77 -8.66 -27.95
C PRO A 270 -5.13 -8.40 -26.48
N ALA A 271 -6.10 -9.14 -25.95
CA ALA A 271 -6.53 -9.09 -24.56
C ALA A 271 -5.74 -10.05 -23.66
N ASP A 272 -4.87 -10.88 -24.23
CA ASP A 272 -4.01 -11.77 -23.44
C ASP A 272 -2.69 -11.06 -23.13
N LEU A 273 -2.21 -11.26 -21.91
CA LEU A 273 -0.88 -10.81 -21.55
C LEU A 273 0.19 -11.60 -22.30
N ASN A 274 1.36 -10.98 -22.51
CA ASN A 274 2.53 -11.70 -23.01
C ASN A 274 2.80 -12.96 -22.16
N PRO A 275 2.98 -14.15 -22.76
CA PRO A 275 3.14 -15.40 -22.00
C PRO A 275 4.30 -15.42 -20.99
N GLY A 276 5.41 -14.75 -21.32
CA GLY A 276 6.56 -14.63 -20.41
C GLY A 276 6.21 -13.80 -19.19
N LEU A 277 5.58 -12.64 -19.41
CA LEU A 277 5.14 -11.76 -18.32
C LEU A 277 4.01 -12.39 -17.49
N GLN A 278 3.10 -13.14 -18.12
CA GLN A 278 2.09 -13.93 -17.42
C GLN A 278 2.73 -14.95 -16.47
N THR A 279 3.75 -15.68 -16.95
CA THR A 279 4.48 -16.65 -16.12
C THR A 279 5.13 -15.99 -14.90
N GLU A 280 5.69 -14.79 -15.06
CA GLU A 280 6.27 -14.03 -13.95
C GLU A 280 5.22 -13.62 -12.91
N ILE A 281 4.06 -13.14 -13.36
CA ILE A 281 2.93 -12.75 -12.51
C ILE A 281 2.37 -13.95 -11.76
N ASP A 282 2.15 -15.08 -12.44
CA ASP A 282 1.63 -16.30 -11.83
C ASP A 282 2.58 -16.79 -10.73
N ARG A 283 3.90 -16.76 -10.99
CA ARG A 283 4.92 -17.08 -9.99
C ARG A 283 4.80 -16.18 -8.75
N ILE A 284 4.69 -14.87 -8.93
CA ILE A 284 4.58 -13.90 -7.83
C ILE A 284 3.27 -14.10 -7.07
N TYR A 285 2.17 -14.28 -7.78
CA TYR A 285 0.86 -14.52 -7.19
C TYR A 285 0.85 -15.80 -6.35
N HIS A 286 1.30 -16.93 -6.89
CA HIS A 286 1.33 -18.21 -6.19
C HIS A 286 2.29 -18.20 -4.99
N ASP A 287 3.47 -17.61 -5.14
CA ASP A 287 4.40 -17.42 -4.03
C ASP A 287 3.80 -16.55 -2.92
N SER A 288 3.14 -15.45 -3.30
CA SER A 288 2.50 -14.55 -2.34
C SER A 288 1.34 -15.21 -1.60
N ARG A 289 0.51 -16.00 -2.30
CA ARG A 289 -0.56 -16.81 -1.68
C ARG A 289 0.00 -17.81 -0.69
N ARG A 290 1.10 -18.48 -1.02
CA ARG A 290 1.81 -19.36 -0.08
C ARG A 290 2.35 -18.58 1.13
N ALA A 291 2.99 -17.45 0.90
CA ALA A 291 3.61 -16.62 1.94
C ALA A 291 2.61 -16.13 3.00
N ILE A 292 1.40 -15.72 2.58
CA ILE A 292 0.33 -15.28 3.49
C ILE A 292 -0.01 -16.36 4.52
N TRP A 293 -0.09 -17.62 4.09
CA TRP A 293 -0.53 -18.74 4.94
C TRP A 293 0.62 -19.48 5.62
N GLN A 294 1.86 -19.11 5.33
CA GLN A 294 3.02 -19.67 6.00
C GLN A 294 3.10 -19.15 7.45
N GLU A 295 3.26 -20.08 8.39
CA GLU A 295 3.56 -19.77 9.78
C GLU A 295 5.06 -19.88 10.05
N MET A 296 5.54 -19.06 10.99
CA MET A 296 6.90 -19.14 11.52
C MET A 296 7.14 -20.52 12.15
N ASN A 297 8.29 -21.12 11.86
CA ASN A 297 8.66 -22.42 12.41
C ASN A 297 9.88 -22.34 13.35
N ALA A 298 10.27 -23.48 13.92
CA ALA A 298 11.37 -23.57 14.89
C ALA A 298 12.73 -23.07 14.36
N SER A 299 12.93 -22.99 13.03
CA SER A 299 14.19 -22.46 12.47
C SER A 299 14.41 -20.99 12.81
N VAL A 300 13.34 -20.19 12.88
CA VAL A 300 13.46 -18.76 13.23
C VAL A 300 13.87 -18.60 14.68
N LEU A 301 13.26 -19.36 15.60
CA LEU A 301 13.64 -19.36 17.01
C LEU A 301 15.11 -19.77 17.20
N ALA A 302 15.59 -20.75 16.43
CA ALA A 302 16.98 -21.18 16.47
C ALA A 302 17.95 -20.16 15.84
N ALA A 303 17.50 -19.38 14.85
CA ALA A 303 18.31 -18.39 14.15
C ALA A 303 18.44 -17.07 14.91
N VAL A 304 17.53 -16.76 15.82
CA VAL A 304 17.51 -15.51 16.60
C VAL A 304 18.24 -15.70 17.94
N PRO A 305 19.38 -15.03 18.17
CA PRO A 305 20.13 -15.16 19.43
C PRO A 305 19.32 -14.65 20.63
N GLN A 306 19.35 -15.35 21.77
CA GLN A 306 18.63 -14.94 22.99
C GLN A 306 17.15 -14.60 22.73
N ALA A 307 16.50 -15.39 21.87
CA ALA A 307 15.09 -15.19 21.55
C ALA A 307 14.19 -15.48 22.76
N VAL A 308 13.26 -14.56 23.03
CA VAL A 308 12.18 -14.75 24.01
C VAL A 308 10.88 -14.90 23.22
N PRO A 309 10.31 -16.12 23.17
CA PRO A 309 9.08 -16.35 22.43
C PRO A 309 7.88 -15.71 23.13
N LEU A 310 7.06 -15.02 22.34
CA LEU A 310 5.81 -14.38 22.73
C LEU A 310 4.75 -14.71 21.68
N SER A 311 3.49 -14.57 22.06
CA SER A 311 2.35 -14.71 21.17
C SER A 311 1.36 -13.57 21.38
N THR A 312 0.59 -13.29 20.34
CA THR A 312 -0.57 -12.39 20.43
C THR A 312 -1.81 -13.14 20.88
N ARG A 313 -2.95 -12.44 20.92
CA ARG A 313 -4.27 -13.04 21.18
C ARG A 313 -4.82 -13.80 19.97
N SER A 314 -4.17 -13.74 18.82
CA SER A 314 -4.58 -14.51 17.65
C SER A 314 -4.53 -16.01 17.93
N LEU A 315 -5.65 -16.69 17.68
CA LEU A 315 -5.79 -18.12 17.98
C LEU A 315 -4.99 -19.02 17.04
N ASN A 316 -4.91 -18.62 15.77
CA ASN A 316 -4.21 -19.30 14.69
C ASN A 316 -4.01 -18.33 13.51
N ARG A 317 -3.39 -18.79 12.42
CA ARG A 317 -3.12 -17.96 11.24
C ARG A 317 -4.39 -17.39 10.59
N THR A 318 -5.47 -18.16 10.54
CA THR A 318 -6.77 -17.70 10.01
C THR A 318 -7.34 -16.57 10.85
N ASP A 319 -7.34 -16.72 12.17
CA ASP A 319 -7.79 -15.68 13.09
C ASP A 319 -6.95 -14.40 12.97
N TYR A 320 -5.63 -14.54 12.86
CA TYR A 320 -4.70 -13.41 12.66
C TYR A 320 -4.99 -12.62 11.36
N ILE A 321 -5.34 -13.33 10.28
CA ILE A 321 -5.65 -12.72 8.98
C ILE A 321 -7.03 -12.05 9.01
N LEU A 322 -8.05 -12.70 9.56
CA LEU A 322 -9.44 -12.23 9.53
C LEU A 322 -9.75 -11.18 10.61
N HIS A 323 -8.99 -11.17 11.71
CA HIS A 323 -9.24 -10.28 12.85
C HIS A 323 -7.94 -9.56 13.25
N PRO A 324 -7.53 -8.49 12.54
CA PRO A 324 -6.26 -7.79 12.78
C PRO A 324 -6.01 -7.43 14.24
N ALA A 325 -7.07 -7.00 14.96
CA ALA A 325 -7.01 -6.62 16.37
C ALA A 325 -6.46 -7.73 17.30
N THR A 326 -6.70 -9.02 17.01
CA THR A 326 -6.16 -10.11 17.83
C THR A 326 -4.64 -10.20 17.73
N GLY A 327 -4.06 -9.77 16.61
CA GLY A 327 -2.62 -9.67 16.38
C GLY A 327 -1.99 -8.36 16.89
N GLU A 328 -2.78 -7.40 17.35
CA GLU A 328 -2.30 -6.13 17.92
C GLU A 328 -2.04 -6.21 19.42
N GLU A 329 -2.62 -7.22 20.08
CA GLU A 329 -2.55 -7.39 21.53
C GLU A 329 -1.82 -8.67 21.92
N LEU A 330 -1.02 -8.59 22.98
CA LEU A 330 -0.30 -9.73 23.53
C LEU A 330 -1.24 -10.67 24.31
N SER A 331 -0.96 -11.97 24.22
CA SER A 331 -1.61 -12.96 25.09
C SER A 331 -1.22 -12.75 26.56
N ASP A 332 -2.11 -13.10 27.49
CA ASP A 332 -1.84 -12.97 28.93
C ASP A 332 -0.57 -13.73 29.37
N PRO A 333 -0.26 -14.95 28.86
CA PRO A 333 1.02 -15.61 29.14
C PRO A 333 2.23 -14.78 28.68
N SER A 334 2.16 -14.15 27.51
CA SER A 334 3.22 -13.29 26.99
C SER A 334 3.41 -12.04 27.83
N GLN A 335 2.31 -11.44 28.31
CA GLN A 335 2.37 -10.32 29.24
C GLN A 335 3.08 -10.72 30.55
N ALA A 336 2.80 -11.91 31.09
CA ALA A 336 3.49 -12.44 32.27
C ALA A 336 5.00 -12.71 32.03
N VAL A 337 5.39 -13.11 30.82
CA VAL A 337 6.81 -13.21 30.42
C VAL A 337 7.47 -11.83 30.44
N LEU A 338 6.84 -10.81 29.86
CA LEU A 338 7.37 -9.45 29.83
C LEU A 338 7.47 -8.82 31.22
N GLN A 339 6.52 -9.08 32.12
CA GLN A 339 6.60 -8.63 33.51
C GLN A 339 7.81 -9.22 34.24
N ARG A 340 8.08 -10.52 34.06
CA ARG A 340 9.27 -11.17 34.63
C ARG A 340 10.57 -10.60 34.05
N LEU A 341 10.57 -10.31 32.74
CA LEU A 341 11.71 -9.70 32.06
C LEU A 341 11.98 -8.27 32.54
N LEU A 342 10.93 -7.47 32.73
CA LEU A 342 11.06 -6.14 33.30
C LEU A 342 11.63 -6.19 34.72
N ALA A 343 11.14 -7.13 35.54
CA ALA A 343 11.62 -7.30 36.90
C ALA A 343 13.12 -7.65 36.95
N SER A 344 13.62 -8.47 36.01
CA SER A 344 15.05 -8.80 35.94
C SER A 344 15.92 -7.64 35.44
N ARG A 345 15.39 -6.76 34.57
CA ARG A 345 16.11 -5.59 34.05
C ARG A 345 16.31 -4.48 35.07
N ARG A 346 15.35 -4.27 35.98
CA ARG A 346 15.41 -3.20 37.00
C ARG A 346 16.62 -3.29 37.94
N ALA A 347 17.31 -4.43 37.97
CA ALA A 347 18.54 -4.60 38.74
C ALA A 347 19.80 -4.04 38.05
N ASN A 348 19.79 -3.81 36.72
CA ASN A 348 20.99 -3.60 35.90
C ASN A 348 20.84 -2.47 34.85
N GLN A 349 19.98 -1.47 35.08
CA GLN A 349 19.67 -0.48 34.05
C GLN A 349 20.78 0.59 33.92
N ALA A 350 21.36 0.70 32.73
CA ALA A 350 22.39 1.68 32.41
C ALA A 350 21.80 3.08 32.12
N ASP A 351 22.61 4.12 32.28
CA ASP A 351 22.28 5.49 31.89
C ASP A 351 22.27 5.60 30.35
N GLY A 352 21.09 5.76 29.75
CA GLY A 352 20.91 5.97 28.31
C GLY A 352 19.55 5.54 27.77
N PRO A 353 19.25 5.79 26.48
CA PRO A 353 17.99 5.35 25.86
C PRO A 353 17.89 3.83 25.85
N ALA A 354 16.77 3.30 26.36
CA ALA A 354 16.51 1.86 26.36
C ALA A 354 16.11 1.42 24.94
N VAL A 355 16.86 0.51 24.32
CA VAL A 355 16.59 0.03 22.95
C VAL A 355 16.12 -1.42 22.95
N GLN A 356 14.88 -1.66 22.52
CA GLN A 356 14.29 -2.99 22.39
C GLN A 356 14.13 -3.40 20.92
N ILE A 357 14.60 -4.60 20.58
CA ILE A 357 14.32 -5.23 19.28
C ILE A 357 13.20 -6.26 19.44
N VAL A 358 12.16 -6.12 18.62
CA VAL A 358 11.04 -7.05 18.48
C VAL A 358 11.07 -7.61 17.07
N ILE A 359 10.74 -8.89 16.91
CA ILE A 359 10.67 -9.58 15.62
C ILE A 359 9.29 -10.26 15.56
N SER A 360 8.54 -10.09 14.47
CA SER A 360 7.31 -10.85 14.23
C SER A 360 7.20 -11.34 12.79
N ASP A 361 6.49 -12.45 12.62
CA ASP A 361 6.20 -13.06 11.32
C ASP A 361 5.39 -12.13 10.40
N GLY A 362 4.50 -11.32 10.99
CA GLY A 362 3.68 -10.39 10.23
C GLY A 362 2.83 -11.10 9.18
N LEU A 363 2.70 -10.50 8.00
CA LEU A 363 1.96 -11.10 6.89
C LEU A 363 2.80 -12.04 6.02
N ASN A 364 4.12 -12.14 6.26
CA ASN A 364 5.02 -12.97 5.46
C ASN A 364 6.11 -13.61 6.32
N ALA A 365 5.82 -14.78 6.89
CA ALA A 365 6.78 -15.53 7.69
C ALA A 365 8.00 -16.01 6.88
N LEU A 366 7.86 -16.20 5.56
CA LEU A 366 8.98 -16.60 4.69
C LEU A 366 10.10 -15.56 4.69
N SER A 367 9.78 -14.27 4.87
CA SER A 367 10.79 -13.21 5.00
C SER A 367 11.75 -13.45 6.18
N LEU A 368 11.31 -14.13 7.24
CA LEU A 368 12.16 -14.45 8.39
C LEU A 368 12.95 -15.76 8.21
N MET A 369 12.57 -16.56 7.22
CA MET A 369 13.05 -17.92 7.01
C MET A 369 13.90 -18.08 5.73
N GLU A 370 13.89 -17.07 4.85
CA GLU A 370 14.61 -17.10 3.59
C GLU A 370 16.12 -16.88 3.81
N GLY A 371 16.90 -17.93 3.58
CA GLY A 371 18.36 -17.88 3.69
C GLY A 371 18.84 -17.37 5.04
N ASP A 372 19.83 -16.46 5.03
CA ASP A 372 20.41 -15.85 6.22
C ASP A 372 19.98 -14.39 6.43
N GLN A 373 18.98 -13.89 5.69
CA GLN A 373 18.72 -12.45 5.63
C GLN A 373 18.30 -11.83 6.97
N LEU A 374 17.52 -12.55 7.80
CA LEU A 374 17.19 -12.10 9.16
C LEU A 374 18.44 -12.05 10.05
N ARG A 375 19.31 -13.05 9.96
CA ARG A 375 20.56 -13.10 10.74
C ARG A 375 21.48 -11.95 10.36
N GLN A 376 21.64 -11.69 9.06
CA GLN A 376 22.41 -10.57 8.53
C GLN A 376 21.85 -9.23 9.01
N LEU A 377 20.53 -9.06 8.95
CA LEU A 377 19.88 -7.84 9.43
C LEU A 377 20.15 -7.60 10.90
N LEU A 378 19.94 -8.62 11.75
CA LEU A 378 20.13 -8.51 13.20
C LEU A 378 21.58 -8.19 13.56
N ALA A 379 22.54 -8.86 12.92
CA ALA A 379 23.97 -8.62 13.15
C ALA A 379 24.36 -7.19 12.76
N ALA A 380 23.97 -6.74 11.57
CA ALA A 380 24.25 -5.41 11.08
C ALA A 380 23.56 -4.33 11.93
N LEU A 381 22.28 -4.51 12.26
CA LEU A 381 21.51 -3.56 13.06
C LEU A 381 22.11 -3.37 14.45
N ARG A 382 22.47 -4.47 15.13
CA ARG A 382 23.15 -4.40 16.43
C ARG A 382 24.49 -3.69 16.34
N SER A 383 25.29 -4.00 15.32
CA SER A 383 26.58 -3.35 15.11
C SER A 383 26.41 -1.84 14.90
N GLN A 384 25.45 -1.43 14.05
CA GLN A 384 25.17 -0.02 13.77
C GLN A 384 24.63 0.72 15.00
N LEU A 385 23.79 0.08 15.83
CA LEU A 385 23.31 0.66 17.08
C LEU A 385 24.47 0.93 18.05
N LEU A 386 25.36 -0.04 18.24
CA LEU A 386 26.54 0.12 19.11
C LEU A 386 27.45 1.25 18.61
N LEU A 387 27.69 1.33 17.30
CA LEU A 387 28.45 2.44 16.68
C LEU A 387 27.76 3.80 16.86
N ALA A 388 26.44 3.81 17.04
CA ALA A 388 25.66 5.00 17.35
C ALA A 388 25.62 5.35 18.85
N GLY A 389 26.30 4.58 19.70
CA GLY A 389 26.25 4.76 21.16
C GLY A 389 24.95 4.24 21.80
N LEU A 390 24.18 3.43 21.09
CA LEU A 390 22.95 2.82 21.58
C LEU A 390 23.19 1.36 21.94
N SER A 391 22.86 0.99 23.17
CA SER A 391 23.03 -0.37 23.69
C SER A 391 21.70 -1.12 23.74
N PRO A 392 21.35 -1.91 22.71
CA PRO A 392 20.12 -2.69 22.74
C PRO A 392 20.17 -3.81 23.78
N PHE A 393 19.03 -4.07 24.43
CA PHE A 393 18.84 -5.24 25.30
C PHE A 393 19.28 -6.51 24.59
N ALA A 394 19.86 -7.47 25.32
CA ALA A 394 20.51 -8.64 24.72
C ALA A 394 19.50 -9.59 24.05
N GLU A 395 18.32 -9.70 24.65
CA GLU A 395 17.19 -10.48 24.19
C GLU A 395 16.45 -9.85 23.00
N HIS A 396 16.02 -10.72 22.09
CA HIS A 396 15.12 -10.37 21.00
C HIS A 396 13.75 -10.95 21.32
N LEU A 397 12.71 -10.12 21.26
CA LEU A 397 11.34 -10.56 21.55
C LEU A 397 10.72 -11.07 20.26
N LEU A 398 10.48 -12.37 20.18
CA LEU A 398 9.97 -13.03 18.98
C LEU A 398 8.47 -13.27 19.13
N VAL A 399 7.65 -12.53 18.38
CA VAL A 399 6.19 -12.52 18.50
C VAL A 399 5.56 -13.31 17.35
N THR A 400 4.89 -14.41 17.68
CA THR A 400 4.04 -15.13 16.72
C THR A 400 2.73 -14.37 16.50
N SER A 401 2.31 -14.23 15.25
CA SER A 401 1.08 -13.54 14.84
C SER A 401 1.06 -12.07 15.27
N GLY A 402 2.18 -11.38 15.14
CA GLY A 402 2.35 -9.98 15.57
C GLY A 402 1.99 -8.97 14.49
N ARG A 403 1.10 -8.02 14.78
CA ARG A 403 0.97 -6.75 14.04
C ARG A 403 1.93 -5.71 14.62
N VAL A 404 2.18 -4.61 13.89
CA VAL A 404 3.07 -3.53 14.34
C VAL A 404 2.69 -3.02 15.73
N ARG A 405 1.38 -2.84 16.00
CA ARG A 405 0.84 -2.39 17.29
C ARG A 405 1.16 -3.33 18.47
N ALA A 406 1.39 -4.62 18.24
CA ALA A 406 1.87 -5.52 19.29
C ALA A 406 3.26 -5.08 19.80
N GLY A 407 4.11 -4.57 18.92
CA GLY A 407 5.36 -3.92 19.29
C GLY A 407 5.14 -2.72 20.20
N TYR A 408 4.14 -1.87 19.91
CA TYR A 408 3.82 -0.73 20.78
C TYR A 408 3.36 -1.19 22.16
N ARG A 409 2.53 -2.23 22.26
CA ARG A 409 2.14 -2.82 23.55
C ARG A 409 3.34 -3.34 24.35
N ILE A 410 4.30 -3.97 23.67
CA ILE A 410 5.58 -4.37 24.27
C ILE A 410 6.33 -3.14 24.81
N GLY A 411 6.41 -2.07 24.01
CA GLY A 411 7.04 -0.81 24.41
C GLY A 411 6.38 -0.17 25.64
N GLU A 412 5.05 -0.17 25.71
CA GLU A 412 4.29 0.32 26.87
C GLU A 412 4.67 -0.43 28.15
N MET A 413 4.79 -1.76 28.06
CA MET A 413 5.13 -2.61 29.20
C MET A 413 6.59 -2.47 29.64
N LEU A 414 7.54 -2.38 28.69
CA LEU A 414 8.97 -2.45 28.98
C LEU A 414 9.65 -1.07 29.05
N LEU A 415 9.38 -0.20 28.10
CA LEU A 415 10.07 1.08 27.92
C LEU A 415 9.43 2.19 28.77
N GLY A 416 8.12 2.12 29.03
CA GLY A 416 7.44 3.06 29.93
C GLY A 416 7.93 2.96 31.39
N ALA A 417 8.46 1.81 31.79
CA ALA A 417 9.00 1.59 33.11
C ALA A 417 10.46 2.05 33.28
N GLY A 418 11.11 2.57 32.22
CA GLY A 418 12.49 3.02 32.24
C GLY A 418 12.67 4.46 32.74
N PRO A 419 13.92 4.86 33.09
CA PRO A 419 14.25 6.19 33.61
C PRO A 419 14.39 7.27 32.52
N GLY A 420 14.34 6.91 31.24
CA GLY A 420 14.56 7.81 30.12
C GLY A 420 13.85 7.37 28.84
N PRO A 421 14.11 8.05 27.70
CA PRO A 421 13.48 7.72 26.42
C PRO A 421 13.70 6.27 26.00
N GLY A 422 12.69 5.69 25.37
CA GLY A 422 12.72 4.32 24.86
C GLY A 422 12.65 4.28 23.35
N VAL A 423 13.48 3.43 22.75
CA VAL A 423 13.45 3.08 21.33
C VAL A 423 12.93 1.65 21.16
N LEU A 424 11.93 1.50 20.31
CA LEU A 424 11.43 0.21 19.85
C LEU A 424 11.80 0.04 18.37
N LEU A 425 12.45 -1.07 18.05
CA LEU A 425 12.74 -1.50 16.68
C LEU A 425 11.98 -2.80 16.42
N HIS A 426 10.89 -2.73 15.64
CA HIS A 426 10.05 -3.87 15.34
C HIS A 426 10.31 -4.35 13.90
N ILE A 427 11.04 -5.46 13.77
CA ILE A 427 11.27 -6.18 12.52
C ILE A 427 10.05 -7.06 12.25
N ILE A 428 9.41 -6.90 11.09
CA ILE A 428 8.15 -7.60 10.79
C ILE A 428 8.07 -7.98 9.31
N GLY A 429 7.59 -9.19 9.03
CA GLY A 429 7.30 -9.63 7.66
C GLY A 429 6.17 -8.81 7.02
N GLU A 430 6.44 -8.26 5.84
CA GLU A 430 5.52 -7.37 5.13
C GLU A 430 4.36 -8.13 4.49
N ARG A 431 3.40 -7.39 3.91
CA ARG A 431 2.43 -7.99 2.99
C ARG A 431 3.20 -8.49 1.74
N PRO A 432 3.06 -9.76 1.33
CA PRO A 432 3.67 -10.24 0.11
C PRO A 432 3.01 -9.59 -1.12
N GLY A 433 3.67 -9.64 -2.27
CA GLY A 433 3.17 -9.07 -3.55
C GLY A 433 4.26 -8.40 -4.40
N THR A 434 5.40 -8.08 -3.79
CA THR A 434 6.56 -7.50 -4.48
C THR A 434 7.33 -8.49 -5.36
N GLY A 435 7.07 -9.79 -5.21
CA GLY A 435 7.92 -10.86 -5.76
C GLY A 435 9.17 -11.17 -4.92
N HIS A 436 9.30 -10.52 -3.77
CA HIS A 436 10.38 -10.69 -2.80
C HIS A 436 9.79 -11.05 -1.42
N HIS A 437 10.54 -11.78 -0.59
CA HIS A 437 10.13 -12.05 0.79
C HIS A 437 10.64 -10.96 1.72
N THR A 438 9.95 -9.82 1.70
CA THR A 438 10.40 -8.61 2.40
C THR A 438 9.99 -8.54 3.86
N MET A 439 10.85 -7.89 4.64
CA MET A 439 10.59 -7.44 6.00
C MET A 439 10.79 -5.93 6.12
N SER A 440 10.21 -5.34 7.16
CA SER A 440 10.31 -3.92 7.51
C SER A 440 10.87 -3.75 8.92
N ILE A 441 11.53 -2.62 9.19
CA ILE A 441 11.89 -2.17 10.54
C ILE A 441 11.06 -0.93 10.87
N TYR A 442 10.09 -1.08 11.78
CA TYR A 442 9.37 0.04 12.37
C TYR A 442 10.18 0.58 13.55
N MET A 443 10.51 1.86 13.50
CA MET A 443 11.36 2.55 14.47
C MET A 443 10.52 3.59 15.21
N THR A 444 10.35 3.39 16.51
CA THR A 444 9.53 4.26 17.36
C THR A 444 10.39 4.77 18.51
N LEU A 445 10.42 6.09 18.70
CA LEU A 445 11.11 6.77 19.79
C LEU A 445 10.08 7.59 20.57
N ALA A 446 10.01 7.39 21.89
CA ALA A 446 9.16 8.19 22.76
C ALA A 446 9.76 8.32 24.16
N ALA A 447 9.36 9.38 24.88
CA ALA A 447 9.68 9.52 26.31
C ALA A 447 8.98 8.42 27.14
N ALA A 448 9.54 8.09 28.30
CA ALA A 448 8.98 7.06 29.19
C ALA A 448 7.54 7.39 29.62
N GLU A 449 7.20 8.66 29.81
CA GLU A 449 5.86 9.15 30.15
C GLU A 449 4.85 8.90 29.03
N VAL A 450 5.30 8.96 27.79
CA VAL A 450 4.46 8.70 26.61
C VAL A 450 4.26 7.19 26.45
N TRP A 451 5.32 6.40 26.60
CA TRP A 451 5.23 4.94 26.64
C TRP A 451 4.33 4.44 27.78
N ARG A 452 4.29 5.12 28.93
CA ARG A 452 3.41 4.75 30.06
C ARG A 452 1.93 4.94 29.81
N GLN A 453 1.54 5.69 28.79
CA GLN A 453 0.15 5.97 28.48
C GLN A 453 -0.38 4.95 27.46
N PRO A 454 -1.25 4.01 27.87
CA PRO A 454 -1.75 2.98 26.96
C PRO A 454 -2.44 3.62 25.75
N GLY A 455 -2.05 3.20 24.54
CA GLY A 455 -2.64 3.68 23.29
C GLY A 455 -2.10 5.02 22.81
N LYS A 456 -1.18 5.66 23.53
CA LYS A 456 -0.65 6.97 23.13
C LYS A 456 0.39 6.86 22.03
N VAL A 457 1.20 5.81 22.04
CA VAL A 457 2.17 5.52 20.98
C VAL A 457 1.49 4.81 19.83
N ASP A 458 1.62 5.39 18.64
CA ASP A 458 1.05 4.86 17.41
C ASP A 458 1.93 5.19 16.19
N HIS A 459 1.44 4.85 14.99
CA HIS A 459 2.11 5.03 13.72
C HIS A 459 2.54 6.48 13.44
N ASN A 460 1.84 7.47 14.00
CA ASN A 460 2.09 8.91 13.76
C ASN A 460 3.49 9.38 14.22
N ILE A 461 4.15 8.67 15.12
CA ILE A 461 5.51 8.96 15.60
C ILE A 461 6.53 7.88 15.21
N THR A 462 6.14 6.95 14.35
CA THR A 462 6.96 5.82 13.92
C THR A 462 7.48 6.06 12.51
N LYS A 463 8.77 5.80 12.29
CA LYS A 463 9.37 5.78 10.95
C LYS A 463 9.62 4.34 10.51
N VAL A 464 9.76 4.10 9.21
CA VAL A 464 9.94 2.74 8.68
C VAL A 464 11.08 2.69 7.65
N VAL A 465 11.84 1.60 7.68
CA VAL A 465 12.63 1.12 6.53
C VAL A 465 11.96 -0.16 6.05
N SER A 466 11.52 -0.18 4.79
CA SER A 466 10.76 -1.28 4.19
C SER A 466 11.46 -1.88 2.97
N GLY A 467 10.91 -2.98 2.46
CA GLY A 467 11.42 -3.68 1.28
C GLY A 467 12.71 -4.44 1.54
N ILE A 468 12.99 -4.82 2.79
CA ILE A 468 14.26 -5.45 3.17
C ILE A 468 14.21 -6.92 2.77
N ALA A 469 15.09 -7.31 1.85
CA ALA A 469 15.28 -8.69 1.42
C ALA A 469 16.65 -8.85 0.77
N ALA A 470 17.20 -10.06 0.75
CA ALA A 470 18.44 -10.39 0.02
C ALA A 470 18.34 -10.13 -1.50
N THR A 471 17.12 -9.97 -2.03
CA THR A 471 16.84 -9.72 -3.44
C THR A 471 16.33 -8.29 -3.72
N ALA A 472 16.22 -7.44 -2.70
CA ALA A 472 15.75 -6.06 -2.81
C ALA A 472 16.67 -5.11 -2.00
N LEU A 473 16.15 -4.40 -0.99
CA LEU A 473 16.99 -3.61 -0.08
C LEU A 473 17.78 -4.56 0.83
N GLN A 474 19.09 -4.59 0.65
CA GLN A 474 19.95 -5.54 1.35
C GLN A 474 19.92 -5.31 2.88
N PRO A 475 19.87 -6.38 3.70
CA PRO A 475 19.81 -6.30 5.16
C PRO A 475 20.80 -5.33 5.81
N GLU A 476 22.06 -5.34 5.37
CA GLU A 476 23.12 -4.49 5.92
C GLU A 476 22.90 -3.01 5.59
N THR A 477 22.41 -2.72 4.37
CA THR A 477 22.09 -1.34 3.96
C THR A 477 20.89 -0.83 4.74
N ALA A 478 19.86 -1.68 4.91
CA ALA A 478 18.69 -1.35 5.71
C ALA A 478 19.03 -1.03 7.17
N ALA A 479 19.96 -1.77 7.77
CA ALA A 479 20.44 -1.50 9.13
C ALA A 479 21.12 -0.12 9.25
N VAL A 480 21.94 0.27 8.28
CA VAL A 480 22.58 1.60 8.22
C VAL A 480 21.52 2.69 8.10
N ASP A 481 20.55 2.51 7.20
CA ASP A 481 19.47 3.47 7.00
C ASP A 481 18.58 3.60 8.23
N ALA A 482 18.25 2.50 8.89
CA ALA A 482 17.45 2.51 10.11
C ALA A 482 18.13 3.32 11.22
N VAL A 483 19.42 3.11 11.44
CA VAL A 483 20.17 3.85 12.47
C VAL A 483 20.37 5.32 12.09
N ARG A 484 20.56 5.64 10.80
CA ARG A 484 20.60 7.02 10.30
C ARG A 484 19.27 7.74 10.56
N ILE A 485 18.15 7.09 10.25
CA ILE A 485 16.81 7.62 10.50
C ILE A 485 16.59 7.79 12.00
N LEU A 486 16.95 6.82 12.82
CA LEU A 486 16.82 6.88 14.27
C LEU A 486 17.60 8.07 14.86
N LYS A 487 18.85 8.30 14.42
CA LYS A 487 19.63 9.49 14.82
C LYS A 487 18.90 10.79 14.49
N SER A 488 18.28 10.88 13.30
CA SER A 488 17.49 12.06 12.95
C SER A 488 16.28 12.27 13.86
N MET A 489 15.65 11.18 14.32
CA MET A 489 14.52 11.24 15.25
C MET A 489 14.97 11.76 16.63
N MET A 490 16.12 11.29 17.10
CA MET A 490 16.69 11.72 18.38
C MET A 490 17.08 13.20 18.36
N SER A 491 17.69 13.68 17.28
CA SER A 491 18.07 15.11 17.15
C SER A 491 16.88 16.07 17.06
N THR A 492 15.69 15.59 16.66
CA THR A 492 14.46 16.40 16.66
C THR A 492 13.70 16.34 17.99
N ALA A 493 14.08 15.43 18.88
CA ALA A 493 13.45 15.25 20.18
C ALA A 493 14.17 16.04 21.30
N GLU A 494 15.45 16.35 21.09
CA GLU A 494 16.23 17.37 21.83
C GLU A 494 15.83 18.79 21.40
#